data_AF-G0MGH5-F1
#
_entry.id   AF-G0MGH5-F1
#
_cell.length_a   1.000
_cell.length_b   1.000
_cell.length_c   1.000
_cell.angle_alpha   90.00
_cell.angle_beta   90.00
_cell.angle_gamma   90.00
#
_symmetry.space_group_name_H-M   'P 1'
#
loop_
_entity.id
_entity.type
_entity.pdbx_description
1 polymer ?
#
loop_
_entity_poly.entity_id
_entity_poly.type
_entity_poly.pdbx_seq_one_letter_code
_entity_poly.pdbx_strand_id
1 'polypeptide(L)'
;MTVDRITKDQLLSNYDTFLFDADGVLWTGDIPVPGAIEWINLLLEDKTKKVFVLTNNSTKTLEQYMKKIEKLGFGHLGRDNVISPAIVLADYLKSNPEKFAGQYVYLIGTENLKNTLENEGGVKCFGTGPDSIRDHTDGDFIHHVDMSILPRAVVCSYDAHFSYPKIMKAANFLQDANVEYLVTNQDYTFPGPVPGVVIPGSGATSASVTAVTGREPTVFGKPHHPMADFLFRRAHVDPKRTVMFGDRLDTDIMFGNANGFASVWMPTGVHTIVDVMNAREKGQLSVTPRHLSESEEQPQKQGWISKLLKGQNVDPASWQKQSHSSLLSNSELMYEFMTHNYRPGEQDAYLDAFGKYKNEMNSKNPSIELVGSWTCSYGRTRDQAIHLWRHNKGYEDVDSSIALHGKDSGIRAADNDVARLCGRRKNLIVKSFSYWREPEQRPPNHVYDLRSYVLQPGTMIDWASAWAKGIQYRREANQDVGGFFAQVGQLYVVYHIWAYPSMSDRNDTRHATWAKPGWDATVANTVPLIKKMQSKILTPTRYSQLE
;
A
#
# COMPACT_ATOMS: atom_id res chain seq x y z
N MET A 1 -15.09 -22.41 -6.37
CA MET A 1 -14.59 -23.19 -5.21
C MET A 1 -14.04 -22.20 -4.20
N THR A 2 -14.67 -22.08 -3.05
CA THR A 2 -14.39 -21.08 -2.00
C THR A 2 -13.07 -21.37 -1.27
N VAL A 3 -12.36 -20.36 -0.78
CA VAL A 3 -11.29 -20.55 0.22
C VAL A 3 -12.00 -20.63 1.56
N ASP A 4 -11.70 -21.63 2.38
CA ASP A 4 -12.40 -21.83 3.63
C ASP A 4 -12.06 -20.70 4.61
N ARG A 5 -13.09 -20.00 5.08
CA ARG A 5 -12.94 -19.00 6.14
C ARG A 5 -12.80 -19.72 7.47
N ILE A 6 -12.01 -19.15 8.39
CA ILE A 6 -11.86 -19.68 9.75
C ILE A 6 -12.38 -18.67 10.78
N THR A 7 -13.23 -19.15 11.69
CA THR A 7 -13.86 -18.33 12.73
C THR A 7 -12.90 -18.13 13.92
N LYS A 8 -13.17 -17.12 14.77
CA LYS A 8 -12.45 -16.90 16.03
C LYS A 8 -12.48 -18.14 16.94
N ASP A 9 -13.64 -18.75 17.11
CA ASP A 9 -13.80 -19.91 17.98
C ASP A 9 -13.08 -21.14 17.43
N GLN A 10 -13.07 -21.31 16.10
CA GLN A 10 -12.27 -22.35 15.44
C GLN A 10 -10.78 -22.12 15.65
N LEU A 11 -10.29 -20.88 15.54
CA LEU A 11 -8.89 -20.55 15.82
C LEU A 11 -8.51 -20.90 17.26
N LEU A 12 -9.32 -20.47 18.23
CA LEU A 12 -9.06 -20.70 19.66
C LEU A 12 -9.19 -22.17 20.06
N SER A 13 -10.07 -22.94 19.43
CA SER A 13 -10.22 -24.38 19.75
C SER A 13 -9.17 -25.26 19.07
N ASN A 14 -8.86 -24.99 17.80
CA ASN A 14 -7.99 -25.85 17.00
C ASN A 14 -6.49 -25.61 17.31
N TYR A 15 -6.09 -24.38 17.62
CA TYR A 15 -4.68 -24.01 17.74
C TYR A 15 -4.29 -23.61 19.17
N ASP A 16 -3.08 -23.98 19.57
CA ASP A 16 -2.45 -23.54 20.82
C ASP A 16 -1.31 -22.55 20.56
N THR A 17 -0.72 -22.56 19.36
CA THR A 17 0.41 -21.70 19.01
C THR A 17 0.04 -20.77 17.86
N PHE A 18 0.26 -19.48 18.07
CA PHE A 18 -0.08 -18.42 17.15
C PHE A 18 1.19 -17.68 16.74
N LEU A 19 1.52 -17.76 15.46
CA LEU A 19 2.65 -17.08 14.84
C LEU A 19 2.13 -15.90 14.03
N PHE A 20 2.69 -14.72 14.22
CA PHE A 20 2.29 -13.52 13.50
C PHE A 20 3.49 -12.94 12.77
N ASP A 21 3.33 -12.57 11.50
CA ASP A 21 4.19 -11.52 10.96
C ASP A 21 3.95 -10.20 11.71
N ALA A 22 4.90 -9.27 11.61
CA ALA A 22 4.84 -7.98 12.25
C ALA A 22 4.23 -6.89 11.34
N ASP A 23 4.96 -6.53 10.29
CA ASP A 23 4.68 -5.35 9.45
C ASP A 23 3.67 -5.74 8.36
N GLY A 24 2.43 -5.25 8.47
CA GLY A 24 1.31 -5.64 7.59
C GLY A 24 0.33 -6.61 8.25
N VAL A 25 0.63 -7.11 9.45
CA VAL A 25 -0.24 -8.00 10.23
C VAL A 25 -0.59 -7.42 11.60
N LEU A 26 0.41 -7.04 12.40
CA LEU A 26 0.19 -6.42 13.72
C LEU A 26 0.19 -4.89 13.65
N TRP A 27 0.97 -4.31 12.74
CA TRP A 27 1.06 -2.87 12.53
C TRP A 27 1.50 -2.52 11.11
N THR A 28 1.19 -1.29 10.68
CA THR A 28 1.70 -0.69 9.44
C THR A 28 2.48 0.56 9.79
N GLY A 29 3.81 0.50 9.69
CA GLY A 29 4.67 1.57 10.19
C GLY A 29 4.56 1.70 11.72
N ASP A 30 4.13 2.88 12.20
CA ASP A 30 3.95 3.19 13.63
C ASP A 30 2.46 3.17 14.05
N ILE A 31 1.60 2.49 13.28
CA ILE A 31 0.16 2.42 13.53
C ILE A 31 -0.24 0.95 13.71
N PRO A 32 -0.82 0.54 14.85
CA PRO A 32 -1.33 -0.82 15.05
C PRO A 32 -2.46 -1.15 14.09
N VAL A 33 -2.52 -2.40 13.62
CA VAL A 33 -3.68 -2.91 12.88
C VAL A 33 -4.86 -2.99 13.86
N PRO A 34 -6.04 -2.47 13.49
CA PRO A 34 -7.22 -2.48 14.37
C PRO A 34 -7.56 -3.90 14.85
N GLY A 35 -7.81 -4.06 16.16
CA GLY A 35 -8.12 -5.36 16.77
C GLY A 35 -6.89 -6.22 17.10
N ALA A 36 -5.70 -5.88 16.59
CA ALA A 36 -4.50 -6.70 16.80
C ALA A 36 -4.03 -6.69 18.26
N ILE A 37 -4.13 -5.55 18.95
CA ILE A 37 -3.74 -5.43 20.37
C ILE A 37 -4.68 -6.29 21.23
N GLU A 38 -5.99 -6.14 21.02
CA GLU A 38 -7.02 -6.88 21.73
C GLU A 38 -6.89 -8.39 21.49
N TRP A 39 -6.59 -8.79 20.25
CA TRP A 39 -6.38 -10.19 19.90
C TRP A 39 -5.14 -10.80 20.56
N ILE A 40 -4.00 -10.09 20.51
CA ILE A 40 -2.77 -10.55 21.16
C ILE A 40 -2.95 -10.64 22.67
N ASN A 41 -3.59 -9.64 23.29
CA ASN A 41 -3.87 -9.66 24.72
C ASN A 41 -4.78 -10.83 25.11
N LEU A 42 -5.86 -11.08 24.35
CA LEU A 42 -6.74 -12.22 24.56
C LEU A 42 -5.99 -13.56 24.50
N LEU A 43 -5.08 -13.73 23.54
CA LEU A 43 -4.27 -14.95 23.44
C LEU A 43 -3.30 -15.07 24.61
N LEU A 44 -2.67 -13.97 25.05
CA LEU A 44 -1.72 -13.98 26.16
C LEU A 44 -2.39 -14.15 27.54
N GLU A 45 -3.67 -13.81 27.68
CA GLU A 45 -4.45 -14.06 28.90
C GLU A 45 -4.69 -15.56 29.14
N ASP A 46 -4.81 -16.36 28.06
CA ASP A 46 -4.92 -17.81 28.15
C ASP A 46 -3.54 -18.47 28.17
N LYS A 47 -3.13 -18.93 29.36
CA LYS A 47 -1.83 -19.59 29.60
C LYS A 47 -1.61 -20.87 28.78
N THR A 48 -2.66 -21.43 28.16
CA THR A 48 -2.52 -22.59 27.27
C THR A 48 -2.07 -22.18 25.86
N LYS A 49 -2.10 -20.87 25.54
CA LYS A 49 -1.68 -20.34 24.25
C LYS A 49 -0.23 -19.86 24.27
N LYS A 50 0.44 -20.03 23.14
CA LYS A 50 1.77 -19.48 22.86
C LYS A 50 1.66 -18.48 21.71
N VAL A 51 2.25 -17.31 21.88
CA VAL A 51 2.23 -16.23 20.89
C VAL A 51 3.65 -15.86 20.51
N PHE A 52 3.93 -15.85 19.21
CA PHE A 52 5.22 -15.43 18.66
C PHE A 52 5.03 -14.44 17.51
N VAL A 53 5.84 -13.38 17.51
CA VAL A 53 5.97 -12.41 16.43
C VAL A 53 7.23 -12.73 15.64
N LEU A 54 7.07 -13.15 14.39
CA LEU A 54 8.14 -13.55 13.48
C LEU A 54 8.40 -12.42 12.50
N THR A 55 9.56 -11.77 12.56
CA THR A 55 9.92 -10.66 11.66
C THR A 55 11.18 -10.99 10.86
N ASN A 56 11.16 -10.77 9.54
CA ASN A 56 12.38 -10.85 8.70
C ASN A 56 13.23 -9.57 8.74
N ASN A 57 12.74 -8.48 9.35
CA ASN A 57 13.42 -7.20 9.27
C ASN A 57 14.68 -7.19 10.17
N SER A 58 15.85 -7.16 9.51
CA SER A 58 17.19 -7.24 10.10
C SER A 58 17.79 -5.90 10.52
N THR A 59 17.04 -4.79 10.42
CA THR A 59 17.56 -3.43 10.69
C THR A 59 17.46 -3.00 12.15
N LYS A 60 16.59 -3.63 12.94
CA LYS A 60 16.31 -3.27 14.33
C LYS A 60 16.90 -4.28 15.30
N THR A 61 17.45 -3.81 16.41
CA THR A 61 17.76 -4.66 17.55
C THR A 61 16.49 -5.17 18.22
N LEU A 62 16.61 -6.26 18.99
CA LEU A 62 15.52 -6.72 19.84
C LEU A 62 15.04 -5.60 20.79
N GLU A 63 15.94 -4.80 21.35
CA GLU A 63 15.56 -3.65 22.19
C GLU A 63 14.75 -2.58 21.44
N GLN A 64 15.13 -2.28 20.19
CA GLN A 64 14.37 -1.36 19.35
C GLN A 64 12.98 -1.92 19.01
N TYR A 65 12.86 -3.24 18.80
CA TYR A 65 11.57 -3.90 18.65
C TYR A 65 10.74 -3.83 19.92
N MET A 66 11.31 -4.13 21.09
CA MET A 66 10.57 -4.07 22.36
C MET A 66 10.06 -2.65 22.63
N LYS A 67 10.88 -1.62 22.40
CA LYS A 67 10.44 -0.22 22.51
C LYS A 67 9.29 0.11 21.55
N LYS A 68 9.33 -0.43 20.33
CA LYS A 68 8.23 -0.26 19.37
C LYS A 68 6.96 -0.96 19.84
N ILE A 69 7.06 -2.22 20.25
CA ILE A 69 5.96 -3.03 20.78
C ILE A 69 5.27 -2.31 21.95
N GLU A 70 6.06 -1.79 22.89
CA GLU A 70 5.56 -1.02 24.04
C GLU A 70 4.86 0.27 23.58
N LYS A 71 5.51 1.08 22.74
CA LYS A 71 4.95 2.33 22.19
C LYS A 71 3.61 2.12 21.47
N LEU A 72 3.48 0.99 20.77
CA LEU A 72 2.30 0.66 19.97
C LEU A 72 1.16 0.03 20.81
N GLY A 73 1.37 -0.25 22.09
CA GLY A 73 0.35 -0.79 22.98
C GLY A 73 0.33 -2.31 23.10
N PHE A 74 1.33 -3.02 22.55
CA PHE A 74 1.48 -4.48 22.68
C PHE A 74 2.29 -4.88 23.93
N GLY A 75 2.15 -4.13 25.04
CA GLY A 75 3.03 -4.22 26.20
C GLY A 75 3.06 -5.57 26.94
N HIS A 76 2.14 -6.49 26.63
CA HIS A 76 2.16 -7.85 27.17
C HIS A 76 3.10 -8.80 26.43
N LEU A 77 3.57 -8.44 25.22
CA LEU A 77 4.60 -9.20 24.53
C LEU A 77 5.95 -8.96 25.20
N GLY A 78 6.62 -10.04 25.58
CA GLY A 78 7.99 -10.05 26.09
C GLY A 78 9.02 -10.33 25.01
N ARG A 79 10.30 -10.30 25.41
CA ARG A 79 11.46 -10.59 24.53
C ARG A 79 11.36 -11.97 23.89
N ASP A 80 10.93 -12.96 24.66
CA ASP A 80 10.82 -14.36 24.20
C ASP A 80 9.68 -14.57 23.20
N ASN A 81 8.76 -13.60 23.06
CA ASN A 81 7.71 -13.64 22.04
C ASN A 81 8.21 -13.14 20.68
N VAL A 82 9.36 -12.46 20.59
CA VAL A 82 9.85 -11.89 19.32
C VAL A 82 10.95 -12.77 18.74
N ILE A 83 10.72 -13.25 17.52
CA ILE A 83 11.65 -14.10 16.79
C ILE A 83 12.09 -13.37 15.52
N SER A 84 13.39 -13.20 15.36
CA SER A 84 14.01 -12.62 14.17
C SER A 84 15.10 -13.54 13.64
N PRO A 85 15.49 -13.43 12.36
CA PRO A 85 16.57 -14.24 11.81
C PRO A 85 17.90 -14.08 12.56
N ALA A 86 18.15 -12.92 13.19
CA ALA A 86 19.34 -12.71 14.01
C ALA A 86 19.35 -13.64 15.24
N ILE A 87 18.20 -13.80 15.91
CA ILE A 87 18.03 -14.68 17.07
C ILE A 87 18.16 -16.14 16.65
N VAL A 88 17.53 -16.51 15.53
CA VAL A 88 17.58 -17.89 14.99
C VAL A 88 19.01 -18.25 14.59
N LEU A 89 19.73 -17.35 13.91
CA LEU A 89 21.13 -17.53 13.54
C LEU A 89 22.03 -17.62 14.77
N ALA A 90 21.86 -16.76 15.77
CA ALA A 90 22.63 -16.84 17.01
C ALA A 90 22.41 -18.18 17.73
N ASP A 91 21.18 -18.65 17.81
CA ASP A 91 20.86 -19.96 18.39
C ASP A 91 21.48 -21.12 17.61
N TYR A 92 21.49 -21.05 16.27
CA TYR A 92 22.19 -22.01 15.42
C TYR A 92 23.69 -22.06 15.74
N LEU A 93 24.36 -20.92 15.80
CA LEU A 93 25.78 -20.85 16.15
C LEU A 93 26.04 -21.44 17.54
N LYS A 94 25.22 -21.05 18.53
CA LYS A 94 25.31 -21.54 19.91
C LYS A 94 25.07 -23.05 20.04
N SER A 95 24.16 -23.59 19.22
CA SER A 95 23.78 -25.00 19.23
C SER A 95 24.83 -25.92 18.57
N ASN A 96 25.84 -25.35 17.90
CA ASN A 96 26.95 -26.08 17.27
C ASN A 96 28.30 -25.59 17.84
N PRO A 97 28.52 -25.71 19.17
CA PRO A 97 29.68 -25.12 19.84
C PRO A 97 31.01 -25.69 19.36
N GLU A 98 31.06 -26.96 18.94
CA GLU A 98 32.25 -27.59 18.36
C GLU A 98 32.73 -26.91 17.08
N LYS A 99 31.82 -26.27 16.34
CA LYS A 99 32.13 -25.52 15.12
C LYS A 99 32.37 -24.04 15.37
N PHE A 100 31.60 -23.43 16.28
CA PHE A 100 31.51 -21.96 16.34
C PHE A 100 32.00 -21.33 17.66
N ALA A 101 32.07 -22.07 18.77
CA ALA A 101 32.39 -21.46 20.06
C ALA A 101 33.75 -20.75 20.04
N GLY A 102 33.73 -19.43 20.28
CA GLY A 102 34.91 -18.56 20.26
C GLY A 102 35.58 -18.39 18.89
N GLN A 103 35.01 -18.95 17.82
CA GLN A 103 35.53 -18.90 16.46
C GLN A 103 35.15 -17.60 15.76
N TYR A 104 35.88 -17.28 14.69
CA TYR A 104 35.62 -16.09 13.91
C TYR A 104 34.52 -16.28 12.87
N VAL A 105 33.68 -15.26 12.70
CA VAL A 105 32.66 -15.16 11.66
C VAL A 105 32.90 -13.86 10.90
N TYR A 106 32.99 -13.97 9.57
CA TYR A 106 33.05 -12.79 8.71
C TYR A 106 31.63 -12.30 8.45
N LEU A 107 31.30 -11.12 8.97
CA LEU A 107 29.97 -10.54 8.93
C LEU A 107 29.90 -9.38 7.96
N ILE A 108 29.12 -9.57 6.89
CA ILE A 108 28.61 -8.49 6.05
C ILE A 108 27.27 -8.06 6.65
N GLY A 109 27.31 -7.08 7.56
CA GLY A 109 26.15 -6.69 8.33
C GLY A 109 26.40 -5.50 9.26
N THR A 110 25.42 -5.22 10.11
CA THR A 110 25.46 -4.12 11.08
C THR A 110 26.15 -4.49 12.38
N GLU A 111 26.66 -3.50 13.12
CA GLU A 111 27.26 -3.70 14.46
C GLU A 111 26.26 -4.29 15.46
N ASN A 112 24.98 -3.95 15.31
CA ASN A 112 23.89 -4.52 16.09
C ASN A 112 23.78 -6.03 15.93
N LEU A 113 23.85 -6.53 14.69
CA LEU A 113 23.85 -7.96 14.42
C LEU A 113 25.10 -8.63 14.97
N LYS A 114 26.28 -8.00 14.82
CA LYS A 114 27.52 -8.47 15.46
C LYS A 114 27.33 -8.69 16.96
N ASN A 115 26.81 -7.69 17.67
CA ASN A 115 26.57 -7.80 19.11
C ASN A 115 25.63 -8.97 19.46
N THR A 116 24.58 -9.21 18.67
CA THR A 116 23.70 -10.37 18.88
C THR A 116 24.44 -11.69 18.67
N LEU A 117 25.20 -11.84 17.57
CA LEU A 117 25.92 -13.08 17.29
C LEU A 117 27.02 -13.36 18.30
N GLU A 118 27.75 -12.33 18.76
CA GLU A 118 28.79 -12.49 19.77
C GLU A 118 28.21 -12.84 21.15
N ASN A 119 27.19 -12.10 21.61
CA ASN A 119 26.63 -12.29 22.96
C ASN A 119 25.74 -13.53 23.07
N GLU A 120 24.90 -13.80 22.06
CA GLU A 120 23.95 -14.91 22.10
C GLU A 120 24.50 -16.16 21.41
N GLY A 121 25.26 -15.99 20.32
CA GLY A 121 25.83 -17.08 19.52
C GLY A 121 27.21 -17.56 19.98
N GLY A 122 27.92 -16.78 20.81
CA GLY A 122 29.22 -17.18 21.36
C GLY A 122 30.36 -17.19 20.34
N VAL A 123 30.26 -16.40 19.28
CA VAL A 123 31.29 -16.26 18.22
C VAL A 123 32.05 -14.93 18.36
N LYS A 124 33.03 -14.70 17.50
CA LYS A 124 33.72 -13.40 17.32
C LYS A 124 33.47 -12.90 15.91
N CYS A 125 32.85 -11.74 15.74
CA CYS A 125 32.52 -11.20 14.43
C CYS A 125 33.53 -10.13 13.98
N PHE A 126 33.86 -10.13 12.70
CA PHE A 126 34.63 -9.06 12.05
C PHE A 126 34.06 -8.73 10.68
N GLY A 127 34.37 -7.56 10.12
CA GLY A 127 33.90 -7.12 8.80
C GLY A 127 32.76 -6.10 8.80
N THR A 128 32.22 -5.70 9.96
CA THR A 128 31.25 -4.60 10.07
C THR A 128 31.91 -3.24 9.77
N GLY A 129 31.11 -2.26 9.34
CA GLY A 129 31.60 -0.91 8.99
C GLY A 129 32.24 -0.83 7.59
N PRO A 130 32.90 0.29 7.25
CA PRO A 130 33.47 0.51 5.91
C PRO A 130 34.74 -0.31 5.67
N ASP A 131 34.79 -0.97 4.50
CA ASP A 131 36.03 -1.45 3.88
C ASP A 131 36.44 -0.44 2.78
N SER A 132 37.06 0.66 3.19
CA SER A 132 37.34 1.81 2.30
C SER A 132 38.43 1.51 1.28
N ILE A 133 38.13 1.71 0.00
CA ILE A 133 39.13 1.81 -1.08
C ILE A 133 39.55 3.28 -1.19
N ARG A 134 40.84 3.58 -1.03
CA ARG A 134 41.36 4.98 -1.05
C ARG A 134 41.44 5.56 -2.45
N ASP A 135 41.79 4.74 -3.43
CA ASP A 135 41.88 5.12 -4.85
C ASP A 135 41.00 4.18 -5.67
N HIS A 136 39.99 4.74 -6.34
CA HIS A 136 39.03 4.01 -7.17
C HIS A 136 39.43 4.01 -8.66
N THR A 137 40.58 4.62 -8.99
CA THR A 137 41.13 4.67 -10.34
C THR A 137 42.19 3.59 -10.57
N ASP A 138 42.82 3.11 -9.49
CA ASP A 138 43.81 2.03 -9.53
C ASP A 138 43.23 0.69 -9.02
N GLY A 139 43.57 -0.40 -9.70
CA GLY A 139 43.13 -1.77 -9.38
C GLY A 139 43.90 -2.39 -8.19
N ASP A 140 44.91 -1.70 -7.67
CA ASP A 140 45.83 -2.18 -6.64
C ASP A 140 45.15 -2.62 -5.34
N PHE A 141 43.93 -2.16 -5.04
CA PHE A 141 43.19 -2.61 -3.86
C PHE A 141 42.97 -4.15 -3.83
N ILE A 142 43.02 -4.81 -4.99
CA ILE A 142 42.95 -6.26 -5.14
C ILE A 142 44.10 -6.97 -4.41
N HIS A 143 45.29 -6.35 -4.35
CA HIS A 143 46.49 -6.89 -3.71
C HIS A 143 46.51 -6.68 -2.18
N HIS A 144 45.57 -5.91 -1.64
CA HIS A 144 45.58 -5.48 -0.23
C HIS A 144 44.40 -6.03 0.58
N VAL A 145 43.72 -7.06 0.07
CA VAL A 145 42.63 -7.72 0.80
C VAL A 145 43.19 -8.50 1.98
N ASP A 146 42.87 -8.07 3.21
CA ASP A 146 43.24 -8.79 4.42
C ASP A 146 42.43 -10.08 4.56
N MET A 147 43.16 -11.21 4.52
CA MET A 147 42.65 -12.58 4.65
C MET A 147 43.30 -13.32 5.83
N SER A 148 43.94 -12.59 6.75
CA SER A 148 44.72 -13.17 7.86
C SER A 148 43.89 -13.94 8.89
N ILE A 149 42.59 -13.62 9.00
CA ILE A 149 41.64 -14.32 9.86
C ILE A 149 40.79 -15.25 8.99
N LEU A 150 40.94 -16.56 9.17
CA LEU A 150 40.09 -17.56 8.52
C LEU A 150 38.80 -17.75 9.34
N PRO A 151 37.62 -17.32 8.86
CA PRO A 151 36.37 -17.51 9.58
C PRO A 151 35.85 -18.95 9.45
N ARG A 152 34.94 -19.35 10.33
CA ARG A 152 34.13 -20.57 10.21
C ARG A 152 32.84 -20.37 9.43
N ALA A 153 32.39 -19.12 9.31
CA ALA A 153 31.25 -18.77 8.47
C ALA A 153 31.40 -17.37 7.87
N VAL A 154 30.82 -17.20 6.69
CA VAL A 154 30.47 -15.91 6.12
C VAL A 154 28.98 -15.69 6.33
N VAL A 155 28.62 -14.61 7.02
CA VAL A 155 27.23 -14.20 7.26
C VAL A 155 26.91 -12.97 6.42
N CYS A 156 25.87 -13.04 5.58
CA CYS A 156 25.33 -11.85 4.89
C CYS A 156 24.00 -11.40 5.50
N SER A 157 23.89 -10.09 5.67
CA SER A 157 22.68 -9.39 6.10
C SER A 157 22.62 -8.01 5.42
N TYR A 158 21.71 -7.15 5.86
CA TYR A 158 21.70 -5.74 5.50
C TYR A 158 22.99 -5.07 5.99
N ASP A 159 23.69 -4.38 5.08
CA ASP A 159 24.91 -3.64 5.36
C ASP A 159 24.97 -2.38 4.50
N ALA A 160 24.91 -1.21 5.14
CA ALA A 160 25.02 0.08 4.45
C ALA A 160 26.43 0.35 3.89
N HIS A 161 27.43 -0.41 4.32
CA HIS A 161 28.82 -0.35 3.88
C HIS A 161 29.19 -1.49 2.92
N PHE A 162 28.18 -2.14 2.32
CA PHE A 162 28.42 -3.18 1.33
C PHE A 162 29.27 -2.64 0.17
N SER A 163 30.34 -3.36 -0.16
CA SER A 163 31.38 -2.87 -1.06
C SER A 163 32.09 -4.02 -1.75
N TYR A 164 32.79 -3.72 -2.85
CA TYR A 164 33.53 -4.72 -3.62
C TYR A 164 34.58 -5.50 -2.79
N PRO A 165 35.37 -4.89 -1.88
CA PRO A 165 36.30 -5.64 -1.03
C PRO A 165 35.58 -6.64 -0.12
N LYS A 166 34.38 -6.32 0.36
CA LYS A 166 33.59 -7.27 1.16
C LYS A 166 33.15 -8.48 0.35
N ILE A 167 32.75 -8.26 -0.91
CA ILE A 167 32.44 -9.33 -1.85
C ILE A 167 33.68 -10.19 -2.10
N MET A 168 34.84 -9.57 -2.32
CA MET A 168 36.11 -10.30 -2.51
C MET A 168 36.48 -11.15 -1.29
N LYS A 169 36.44 -10.59 -0.08
CA LYS A 169 36.73 -11.33 1.16
C LYS A 169 35.79 -12.52 1.31
N ALA A 170 34.48 -12.27 1.19
CA ALA A 170 33.47 -13.32 1.26
C ALA A 170 33.73 -14.43 0.22
N ALA A 171 34.01 -14.05 -1.03
CA ALA A 171 34.24 -15.01 -2.10
C ALA A 171 35.47 -15.87 -1.89
N ASN A 172 36.55 -15.29 -1.36
CA ASN A 172 37.78 -16.02 -1.06
C ASN A 172 37.63 -16.91 0.18
N PHE A 173 36.96 -16.44 1.24
CA PHE A 173 36.67 -17.29 2.41
C PHE A 173 35.80 -18.50 2.04
N LEU A 174 34.83 -18.31 1.15
CA LEU A 174 33.90 -19.37 0.71
C LEU A 174 34.48 -20.37 -0.30
N GLN A 175 35.73 -20.18 -0.75
CA GLN A 175 36.46 -21.21 -1.50
C GLN A 175 36.74 -22.44 -0.63
N ASP A 176 36.94 -22.25 0.68
CA ASP A 176 37.03 -23.36 1.61
C ASP A 176 35.62 -23.94 1.85
N ALA A 177 35.47 -25.22 1.49
CA ALA A 177 34.22 -25.95 1.67
C ALA A 177 33.79 -26.06 3.15
N ASN A 178 34.73 -25.91 4.09
CA ASN A 178 34.46 -25.95 5.53
C ASN A 178 33.97 -24.61 6.10
N VAL A 179 33.97 -23.54 5.31
CA VAL A 179 33.39 -22.25 5.70
C VAL A 179 31.91 -22.25 5.32
N GLU A 180 31.05 -22.06 6.32
CA GLU A 180 29.60 -22.04 6.09
C GLU A 180 29.16 -20.71 5.48
N TYR A 181 28.19 -20.77 4.56
CA TYR A 181 27.58 -19.59 3.98
C TYR A 181 26.18 -19.40 4.56
N LEU A 182 26.01 -18.33 5.35
CA LEU A 182 24.82 -18.09 6.17
C LEU A 182 24.20 -16.74 5.82
N VAL A 183 22.87 -16.64 5.79
CA VAL A 183 22.15 -15.41 5.44
C VAL A 183 20.98 -15.18 6.38
N THR A 184 20.81 -13.95 6.87
CA THR A 184 19.68 -13.63 7.76
C THR A 184 18.33 -13.79 7.03
N ASN A 185 18.15 -13.17 5.88
CA ASN A 185 16.98 -13.34 5.02
C ASN A 185 17.35 -13.01 3.56
N GLN A 186 16.50 -13.39 2.61
CA GLN A 186 16.71 -13.11 1.19
C GLN A 186 15.77 -12.02 0.65
N ASP A 187 15.20 -11.18 1.53
CA ASP A 187 14.38 -10.06 1.09
C ASP A 187 15.27 -9.04 0.35
N TYR A 188 15.00 -8.82 -0.94
CA TYR A 188 15.77 -7.88 -1.76
C TYR A 188 15.58 -6.42 -1.34
N THR A 189 14.43 -6.09 -0.76
CA THR A 189 14.08 -4.73 -0.37
C THR A 189 13.25 -4.74 0.91
N PHE A 190 13.37 -3.71 1.72
CA PHE A 190 12.50 -3.47 2.87
C PHE A 190 12.00 -2.01 2.88
N PRO A 191 10.86 -1.71 3.54
CA PRO A 191 10.30 -0.37 3.54
C PRO A 191 11.20 0.63 4.29
N GLY A 192 11.37 1.81 3.69
CA GLY A 192 12.14 2.92 4.24
C GLY A 192 11.27 4.11 4.64
N PRO A 193 11.78 5.02 5.49
CA PRO A 193 11.04 6.22 5.92
C PRO A 193 10.90 7.26 4.80
N VAL A 194 11.70 7.17 3.74
CA VAL A 194 11.70 8.13 2.63
C VAL A 194 10.86 7.58 1.47
N PRO A 195 9.72 8.22 1.12
CA PRO A 195 8.87 7.76 0.03
C PRO A 195 9.61 7.72 -1.31
N GLY A 196 9.44 6.63 -2.05
CA GLY A 196 10.04 6.44 -3.38
C GLY A 196 11.51 6.03 -3.38
N VAL A 197 12.15 5.92 -2.21
CA VAL A 197 13.49 5.36 -2.09
C VAL A 197 13.39 3.85 -1.88
N VAL A 198 14.02 3.09 -2.77
CA VAL A 198 14.18 1.64 -2.61
C VAL A 198 15.39 1.40 -1.72
N ILE A 199 15.21 0.72 -0.59
CA ILE A 199 16.31 0.34 0.28
C ILE A 199 16.65 -1.14 0.04
N PRO A 200 17.88 -1.47 -0.40
CA PRO A 200 18.31 -2.84 -0.55
C PRO A 200 18.33 -3.59 0.78
N GLY A 201 17.79 -4.81 0.80
CA GLY A 201 17.81 -5.73 1.94
C GLY A 201 18.97 -6.73 1.89
N SER A 202 18.94 -7.69 2.81
CA SER A 202 19.92 -8.79 2.90
C SER A 202 19.97 -9.65 1.62
N GLY A 203 18.88 -9.69 0.85
CA GLY A 203 18.83 -10.37 -0.45
C GLY A 203 19.83 -9.79 -1.46
N ALA A 204 20.08 -8.48 -1.44
CA ALA A 204 21.02 -7.84 -2.36
C ALA A 204 22.48 -8.20 -2.06
N THR A 205 22.86 -8.22 -0.77
CA THR A 205 24.22 -8.58 -0.34
C THR A 205 24.49 -10.06 -0.57
N SER A 206 23.55 -10.92 -0.19
CA SER A 206 23.67 -12.37 -0.41
C SER A 206 23.65 -12.76 -1.89
N ALA A 207 22.79 -12.18 -2.72
CA ALA A 207 22.78 -12.47 -4.16
C ALA A 207 24.12 -12.13 -4.83
N SER A 208 24.75 -11.02 -4.43
CA SER A 208 26.06 -10.62 -4.96
C SER A 208 27.17 -11.63 -4.59
N VAL A 209 27.19 -12.09 -3.34
CA VAL A 209 28.15 -13.12 -2.89
C VAL A 209 27.87 -14.48 -3.53
N THR A 210 26.60 -14.86 -3.64
CA THR A 210 26.16 -16.11 -4.30
C THR A 210 26.59 -16.12 -5.76
N ALA A 211 26.38 -15.02 -6.49
CA ALA A 211 26.72 -14.92 -7.92
C ALA A 211 28.23 -15.12 -8.20
N VAL A 212 29.10 -14.65 -7.29
CA VAL A 212 30.55 -14.78 -7.46
C VAL A 212 31.06 -16.15 -6.99
N THR A 213 30.44 -16.74 -5.97
CA THR A 213 30.92 -18.00 -5.36
C THR A 213 30.28 -19.25 -5.92
N GLY A 214 29.07 -19.15 -6.48
CA GLY A 214 28.23 -20.30 -6.82
C GLY A 214 27.76 -21.12 -5.62
N ARG A 215 28.00 -20.66 -4.38
CA ARG A 215 27.59 -21.33 -3.14
C ARG A 215 26.20 -20.87 -2.75
N GLU A 216 25.29 -21.81 -2.52
CA GLU A 216 23.97 -21.51 -1.95
C GLU A 216 24.05 -21.32 -0.42
N PRO A 217 23.45 -20.26 0.14
CA PRO A 217 23.46 -20.02 1.57
C PRO A 217 22.42 -20.84 2.33
N THR A 218 22.69 -21.09 3.62
CA THR A 218 21.63 -21.41 4.58
C THR A 218 20.96 -20.13 5.04
N VAL A 219 19.64 -20.03 4.87
CA VAL A 219 18.86 -18.83 5.16
C VAL A 219 18.05 -19.01 6.45
N PHE A 220 18.13 -18.03 7.35
CA PHE A 220 17.55 -18.12 8.71
C PHE A 220 16.21 -17.40 8.87
N GLY A 221 15.74 -16.73 7.82
CA GLY A 221 14.46 -16.03 7.77
C GLY A 221 13.36 -16.85 7.13
N LYS A 222 12.12 -16.35 7.22
CA LYS A 222 10.98 -16.90 6.46
C LYS A 222 11.29 -16.80 4.95
N PRO A 223 10.95 -17.80 4.12
CA PRO A 223 10.15 -18.99 4.42
C PRO A 223 10.93 -20.25 4.88
N HIS A 224 12.21 -20.13 5.24
CA HIS A 224 13.10 -21.27 5.37
C HIS A 224 12.97 -22.04 6.69
N HIS A 225 13.31 -23.33 6.65
CA HIS A 225 13.19 -24.28 7.77
C HIS A 225 13.91 -23.88 9.06
N PRO A 226 15.10 -23.24 9.07
CA PRO A 226 15.81 -22.95 10.33
C PRO A 226 14.98 -22.17 11.36
N MET A 227 14.09 -21.27 10.91
CA MET A 227 13.18 -20.55 11.81
C MET A 227 12.13 -21.47 12.44
N ALA A 228 11.62 -22.45 11.68
CA ALA A 228 10.70 -23.47 12.21
C ALA A 228 11.43 -24.44 13.14
N ASP A 229 12.66 -24.85 12.80
CA ASP A 229 13.48 -25.72 13.67
C ASP A 229 13.76 -25.05 15.02
N PHE A 230 13.97 -23.74 15.03
CA PHE A 230 14.07 -22.96 16.26
C PHE A 230 12.77 -23.01 17.06
N LEU A 231 11.61 -22.82 16.42
CA LEU A 231 10.30 -22.94 17.09
C LEU A 231 10.07 -24.35 17.65
N PHE A 232 10.41 -25.40 16.91
CA PHE A 232 10.27 -26.79 17.37
C PHE A 232 11.15 -27.09 18.57
N ARG A 233 12.44 -26.70 18.49
CA ARG A 233 13.41 -27.00 19.55
C ARG A 233 13.17 -26.17 20.81
N ARG A 234 12.91 -24.87 20.66
CA ARG A 234 12.93 -23.91 21.78
C ARG A 234 11.56 -23.52 22.29
N ALA A 235 10.56 -23.50 21.40
CA ALA A 235 9.17 -23.19 21.78
C ALA A 235 8.29 -24.44 21.90
N HIS A 236 8.81 -25.64 21.56
CA HIS A 236 8.10 -26.92 21.62
C HIS A 236 6.72 -26.84 20.95
N VAL A 237 6.74 -26.38 19.71
CA VAL A 237 5.56 -26.11 18.90
C VAL A 237 5.10 -27.40 18.19
N ASP A 238 3.81 -27.72 18.24
CA ASP A 238 3.21 -28.80 17.44
C ASP A 238 2.70 -28.21 16.11
N PRO A 239 3.26 -28.61 14.95
CA PRO A 239 2.83 -28.09 13.65
C PRO A 239 1.33 -28.15 13.40
N LYS A 240 0.66 -29.22 13.86
CA LYS A 240 -0.78 -29.41 13.62
C LYS A 240 -1.65 -28.48 14.47
N ARG A 241 -1.10 -27.97 15.57
CA ARG A 241 -1.74 -27.04 16.50
C ARG A 241 -1.21 -25.60 16.38
N THR A 242 -0.53 -25.32 15.27
CA THR A 242 0.09 -24.02 15.01
C THR A 242 -0.52 -23.33 13.81
N VAL A 243 -0.75 -22.03 13.93
CA VAL A 243 -1.27 -21.18 12.87
C VAL A 243 -0.35 -19.97 12.64
N MET A 244 -0.02 -19.71 11.38
CA MET A 244 0.75 -18.56 10.91
C MET A 244 -0.17 -17.53 10.27
N PHE A 245 -0.12 -16.29 10.77
CA PHE A 245 -0.80 -15.12 10.21
C PHE A 245 0.21 -14.27 9.45
N GLY A 246 -0.05 -14.02 8.16
CA GLY A 246 0.89 -13.35 7.28
C GLY A 246 0.22 -12.61 6.15
N ASP A 247 0.82 -11.51 5.69
CA ASP A 247 0.33 -10.72 4.57
C ASP A 247 1.03 -11.06 3.23
N ARG A 248 2.17 -11.77 3.28
CA ARG A 248 2.93 -12.18 2.10
C ARG A 248 2.85 -13.67 1.79
N LEU A 249 2.59 -13.98 0.52
CA LEU A 249 2.41 -15.36 0.06
C LEU A 249 3.73 -16.13 -0.04
N ASP A 250 4.77 -15.48 -0.55
CA ASP A 250 6.11 -16.01 -0.79
C ASP A 250 7.00 -16.11 0.46
N THR A 251 6.63 -15.42 1.55
CA THR A 251 7.30 -15.53 2.84
C THR A 251 6.45 -16.22 3.90
N ASP A 252 5.33 -15.63 4.31
CA ASP A 252 4.62 -16.08 5.51
C ASP A 252 3.74 -17.29 5.26
N ILE A 253 2.97 -17.25 4.17
CA ILE A 253 2.10 -18.37 3.79
C ILE A 253 2.96 -19.56 3.36
N MET A 254 4.01 -19.31 2.59
CA MET A 254 5.00 -20.33 2.25
C MET A 254 5.67 -20.92 3.50
N PHE A 255 6.07 -20.09 4.46
CA PHE A 255 6.63 -20.56 5.73
C PHE A 255 5.65 -21.46 6.48
N GLY A 256 4.40 -21.02 6.64
CA GLY A 256 3.38 -21.80 7.33
C GLY A 256 3.15 -23.15 6.67
N ASN A 257 2.95 -23.14 5.35
CA ASN A 257 2.64 -24.35 4.59
C ASN A 257 3.81 -25.34 4.55
N ALA A 258 5.04 -24.85 4.30
CA ALA A 258 6.24 -25.69 4.19
C ALA A 258 6.58 -26.41 5.51
N ASN A 259 6.19 -25.84 6.65
CA ASN A 259 6.47 -26.39 7.97
C ASN A 259 5.26 -27.08 8.62
N GLY A 260 4.20 -27.32 7.84
CA GLY A 260 3.02 -28.07 8.28
C GLY A 260 1.99 -27.26 9.07
N PHE A 261 2.25 -25.98 9.33
CA PHE A 261 1.35 -25.07 10.04
C PHE A 261 0.09 -24.78 9.22
N ALA A 262 -0.99 -24.43 9.92
CA ALA A 262 -2.07 -23.70 9.27
C ALA A 262 -1.60 -22.30 8.89
N SER A 263 -2.12 -21.75 7.81
CA SER A 263 -1.78 -20.42 7.31
C SER A 263 -3.04 -19.60 7.08
N VAL A 264 -3.04 -18.38 7.62
CA VAL A 264 -4.11 -17.39 7.48
C VAL A 264 -3.51 -16.17 6.80
N TRP A 265 -4.01 -15.87 5.60
CA TRP A 265 -3.59 -14.65 4.90
C TRP A 265 -4.33 -13.43 5.45
N MET A 266 -3.56 -12.36 5.67
CA MET A 266 -4.03 -11.08 6.19
C MET A 266 -4.10 -10.04 5.07
N PRO A 267 -5.26 -9.42 4.83
CA PRO A 267 -5.47 -8.45 3.73
C PRO A 267 -4.87 -7.06 3.98
N THR A 268 -4.12 -6.88 5.06
CA THR A 268 -3.62 -5.60 5.57
C THR A 268 -2.23 -5.23 5.09
N GLY A 269 -1.53 -6.12 4.40
CA GLY A 269 -0.16 -5.90 3.93
C GLY A 269 0.03 -6.04 2.42
N VAL A 270 1.05 -6.77 1.99
CA VAL A 270 1.65 -6.68 0.65
C VAL A 270 0.84 -7.34 -0.46
N HIS A 271 0.48 -8.62 -0.30
CA HIS A 271 -0.26 -9.34 -1.34
C HIS A 271 -1.76 -9.05 -1.24
N THR A 272 -2.46 -9.11 -2.37
CA THR A 272 -3.90 -8.89 -2.48
C THR A 272 -4.68 -10.19 -2.59
N ILE A 273 -6.01 -10.14 -2.44
CA ILE A 273 -6.86 -11.32 -2.68
C ILE A 273 -6.73 -11.84 -4.13
N VAL A 274 -6.43 -10.95 -5.09
CA VAL A 274 -6.20 -11.35 -6.49
C VAL A 274 -4.95 -12.20 -6.60
N ASP A 275 -3.89 -11.87 -5.86
CA ASP A 275 -2.67 -12.67 -5.84
C ASP A 275 -2.91 -14.05 -5.23
N VAL A 276 -3.70 -14.13 -4.16
CA VAL A 276 -4.15 -15.40 -3.55
C VAL A 276 -4.95 -16.23 -4.55
N MET A 277 -5.89 -15.62 -5.27
CA MET A 277 -6.71 -16.30 -6.29
C MET A 277 -5.84 -16.78 -7.47
N ASN A 278 -4.91 -15.95 -7.95
CA ASN A 278 -3.98 -16.31 -9.01
C ASN A 278 -3.08 -17.49 -8.62
N ALA A 279 -2.53 -17.48 -7.40
CA ALA A 279 -1.72 -18.59 -6.88
C ALA A 279 -2.53 -19.90 -6.85
N ARG A 280 -3.80 -19.82 -6.44
CA ARG A 280 -4.70 -20.96 -6.41
C ARG A 280 -5.06 -21.47 -7.81
N GLU A 281 -5.40 -20.59 -8.74
CA GLU A 281 -5.70 -20.96 -10.14
C GLU A 281 -4.51 -21.64 -10.81
N LYS A 282 -3.29 -21.22 -10.46
CA LYS A 282 -2.05 -21.85 -10.92
C LYS A 282 -1.68 -23.13 -10.16
N GLY A 283 -2.47 -23.56 -9.17
CA GLY A 283 -2.19 -24.74 -8.36
C GLY A 283 -0.94 -24.63 -7.47
N GLN A 284 -0.52 -23.41 -7.12
CA GLN A 284 0.68 -23.17 -6.33
C GLN A 284 0.39 -23.34 -4.83
N LEU A 285 0.27 -24.61 -4.40
CA LEU A 285 -0.12 -24.97 -3.04
C LEU A 285 0.83 -24.42 -1.96
N SER A 286 2.13 -24.27 -2.27
CA SER A 286 3.12 -23.74 -1.33
C SER A 286 2.78 -22.33 -0.85
N VAL A 287 2.24 -21.48 -1.72
CA VAL A 287 1.96 -20.05 -1.46
C VAL A 287 0.46 -19.76 -1.32
N THR A 288 -0.39 -20.79 -1.34
CA THR A 288 -1.84 -20.64 -1.17
C THR A 288 -2.21 -20.82 0.32
N PRO A 289 -2.91 -19.85 0.96
CA PRO A 289 -3.27 -19.97 2.36
C PRO A 289 -4.28 -21.09 2.60
N ARG A 290 -4.18 -21.79 3.75
CA ARG A 290 -5.17 -22.82 4.12
C ARG A 290 -6.51 -22.21 4.53
N HIS A 291 -6.51 -21.02 5.13
CA HIS A 291 -7.70 -20.31 5.56
C HIS A 291 -7.68 -18.83 5.19
N LEU A 292 -8.86 -18.22 5.04
CA LEU A 292 -9.05 -16.77 5.09
C LEU A 292 -9.58 -16.37 6.48
N SER A 293 -9.20 -15.20 6.98
CA SER A 293 -9.81 -14.68 8.21
C SER A 293 -11.31 -14.40 7.98
N GLU A 294 -12.15 -14.86 8.92
CA GLU A 294 -13.57 -14.53 8.91
C GLU A 294 -13.80 -13.14 9.52
N SER A 295 -14.74 -12.41 8.95
CA SER A 295 -15.33 -11.23 9.58
C SER A 295 -16.84 -11.48 9.57
N GLU A 296 -17.56 -11.08 10.60
CA GLU A 296 -19.01 -11.35 10.75
C GLU A 296 -19.87 -10.72 9.63
N GLU A 297 -21.12 -11.19 9.57
CA GLU A 297 -22.13 -10.97 8.53
C GLU A 297 -22.35 -9.51 8.10
N GLN A 298 -22.76 -9.36 6.83
CA GLN A 298 -23.14 -8.09 6.21
C GLN A 298 -24.49 -7.58 6.75
N PRO A 299 -24.60 -6.33 7.21
CA PRO A 299 -25.86 -5.61 7.20
C PRO A 299 -26.08 -4.93 5.85
N GLN A 300 -27.35 -4.87 5.44
CA GLN A 300 -27.89 -4.20 4.26
C GLN A 300 -27.25 -2.85 3.90
N LYS A 301 -27.21 -2.60 2.59
CA LYS A 301 -26.74 -1.41 1.84
C LYS A 301 -26.87 -0.07 2.61
N GLN A 302 -25.86 0.27 3.41
CA GLN A 302 -25.52 1.63 3.83
C GLN A 302 -23.99 1.75 3.96
N GLY A 303 -23.36 2.66 3.19
CA GLY A 303 -21.90 2.80 3.20
C GLY A 303 -21.35 3.39 4.48
N TRP A 304 -20.22 2.85 4.93
CA TRP A 304 -19.56 3.12 6.21
C TRP A 304 -19.26 4.60 6.51
N ILE A 305 -19.04 5.42 5.48
CA ILE A 305 -18.88 6.88 5.60
C ILE A 305 -20.10 7.53 6.28
N SER A 306 -21.32 7.04 6.05
CA SER A 306 -22.51 7.57 6.71
C SER A 306 -22.58 7.21 8.19
N LYS A 307 -21.91 6.11 8.61
CA LYS A 307 -21.76 5.73 10.03
C LYS A 307 -20.71 6.60 10.73
N LEU A 308 -19.62 6.91 10.03
CA LEU A 308 -18.57 7.82 10.51
C LEU A 308 -19.08 9.26 10.74
N LEU A 309 -19.97 9.74 9.87
CA LEU A 309 -20.63 11.06 9.99
C LEU A 309 -21.65 11.15 11.15
N LYS A 310 -22.14 10.02 11.65
CA LYS A 310 -23.11 9.94 12.76
C LYS A 310 -22.46 9.70 14.12
N GLY A 311 -21.12 9.73 14.20
CA GLY A 311 -20.39 9.54 15.46
C GLY A 311 -20.45 8.12 16.02
N GLN A 312 -20.81 7.12 15.21
CA GLN A 312 -20.76 5.71 15.61
C GLN A 312 -19.36 5.14 15.36
N ASN A 313 -18.85 4.32 16.29
CA ASN A 313 -17.61 3.58 16.09
C ASN A 313 -17.80 2.57 14.94
N VAL A 314 -16.97 2.69 13.90
CA VAL A 314 -17.02 1.83 12.72
C VAL A 314 -15.79 0.93 12.71
N ASP A 315 -16.02 -0.38 12.80
CA ASP A 315 -14.99 -1.43 12.75
C ASP A 315 -14.24 -1.40 11.39
N PRO A 316 -12.92 -1.12 11.37
CA PRO A 316 -12.05 -1.10 10.18
C PRO A 316 -12.02 -2.39 9.36
N ALA A 317 -12.38 -3.54 9.95
CA ALA A 317 -12.39 -4.83 9.26
C ALA A 317 -13.58 -4.99 8.28
N SER A 318 -14.67 -4.22 8.46
CA SER A 318 -15.80 -4.19 7.52
C SER A 318 -15.48 -3.53 6.16
N TRP A 319 -14.27 -2.94 6.03
CA TRP A 319 -13.86 -2.07 4.94
C TRP A 319 -13.14 -2.85 3.84
N GLN A 320 -12.64 -4.06 4.10
CA GLN A 320 -11.90 -4.86 3.12
C GLN A 320 -12.75 -5.88 2.35
N LYS A 321 -14.04 -6.00 2.72
CA LYS A 321 -14.98 -6.95 2.10
C LYS A 321 -15.70 -6.43 0.86
N GLN A 322 -15.53 -5.16 0.52
CA GLN A 322 -16.23 -4.47 -0.55
C GLN A 322 -15.19 -3.91 -1.54
N SER A 323 -15.52 -3.89 -2.85
CA SER A 323 -14.66 -3.24 -3.84
C SER A 323 -14.27 -1.82 -3.38
N HIS A 324 -13.04 -1.37 -3.64
CA HIS A 324 -12.56 -0.03 -3.24
C HIS A 324 -13.56 1.08 -3.63
N SER A 325 -14.28 0.91 -4.74
CA SER A 325 -15.34 1.80 -5.20
C SER A 325 -16.65 1.75 -4.38
N SER A 326 -17.07 0.59 -3.89
CA SER A 326 -18.29 0.46 -3.06
C SER A 326 -18.11 0.96 -1.63
N LEU A 327 -16.86 1.05 -1.16
CA LEU A 327 -16.54 1.69 0.11
C LEU A 327 -16.66 3.20 0.01
N LEU A 328 -16.17 3.77 -1.09
CA LEU A 328 -16.09 5.22 -1.26
C LEU A 328 -17.38 5.80 -1.84
N SER A 329 -18.24 4.97 -2.44
CA SER A 329 -19.48 5.39 -3.10
C SER A 329 -20.61 4.39 -2.86
N ASN A 330 -21.79 4.90 -2.49
CA ASN A 330 -23.01 4.11 -2.31
C ASN A 330 -23.94 4.16 -3.52
N SER A 331 -23.55 4.90 -4.56
CA SER A 331 -24.37 5.14 -5.74
C SER A 331 -24.02 4.16 -6.84
N GLU A 332 -25.04 3.73 -7.59
CA GLU A 332 -24.90 3.02 -8.87
C GLU A 332 -24.64 4.01 -10.02
N LEU A 333 -24.82 5.33 -9.77
CA LEU A 333 -24.47 6.38 -10.72
C LEU A 333 -22.98 6.35 -11.02
N MET A 334 -22.67 6.49 -12.31
CA MET A 334 -21.32 6.71 -12.80
C MET A 334 -21.25 8.10 -13.42
N TYR A 335 -20.09 8.71 -13.35
CA TYR A 335 -19.84 10.03 -13.90
C TYR A 335 -18.70 9.98 -14.90
N GLU A 336 -18.74 10.86 -15.89
CA GLU A 336 -17.67 11.00 -16.87
C GLU A 336 -17.21 12.45 -16.96
N PHE A 337 -15.92 12.67 -16.69
CA PHE A 337 -15.25 13.93 -17.01
C PHE A 337 -14.73 13.86 -18.45
N MET A 338 -15.32 14.68 -19.32
CA MET A 338 -14.87 14.87 -20.69
C MET A 338 -14.19 16.24 -20.79
N THR A 339 -12.88 16.24 -21.06
CA THR A 339 -12.05 17.44 -21.15
C THR A 339 -11.51 17.59 -22.56
N HIS A 340 -11.83 18.71 -23.20
CA HIS A 340 -11.47 19.01 -24.58
C HIS A 340 -10.66 20.30 -24.64
N ASN A 341 -9.48 20.25 -25.25
CA ASN A 341 -8.68 21.43 -25.56
C ASN A 341 -9.00 21.83 -26.99
N TYR A 342 -9.88 22.82 -27.16
CA TYR A 342 -10.21 23.37 -28.47
C TYR A 342 -9.10 24.30 -28.95
N ARG A 343 -9.03 24.53 -30.27
CA ARG A 343 -8.06 25.47 -30.84
C ARG A 343 -8.33 26.90 -30.36
N PRO A 344 -7.28 27.69 -30.05
CA PRO A 344 -7.48 29.09 -29.64
C PRO A 344 -8.33 29.88 -30.66
N GLY A 345 -9.30 30.64 -30.17
CA GLY A 345 -10.24 31.41 -30.98
C GLY A 345 -11.48 30.65 -31.48
N GLU A 346 -11.54 29.32 -31.30
CA GLU A 346 -12.62 28.47 -31.83
C GLU A 346 -13.70 28.13 -30.78
N GLN A 347 -13.81 28.89 -29.69
CA GLN A 347 -14.68 28.53 -28.57
C GLN A 347 -16.15 28.37 -29.00
N ASP A 348 -16.70 29.34 -29.74
CA ASP A 348 -18.12 29.31 -30.13
C ASP A 348 -18.40 28.18 -31.12
N ALA A 349 -17.54 28.01 -32.14
CA ALA A 349 -17.62 26.91 -33.09
C ALA A 349 -17.55 25.54 -32.38
N TYR A 350 -16.66 25.41 -31.38
CA TYR A 350 -16.56 24.23 -30.56
C TYR A 350 -17.83 23.98 -29.74
N LEU A 351 -18.40 25.01 -29.10
CA LEU A 351 -19.63 24.87 -28.31
C LEU A 351 -20.83 24.54 -29.20
N ASP A 352 -20.89 25.04 -30.43
CA ASP A 352 -21.94 24.66 -31.39
C ASP A 352 -21.81 23.19 -31.79
N ALA A 353 -20.60 22.73 -32.13
CA ALA A 353 -20.34 21.33 -32.45
C ALA A 353 -20.63 20.41 -31.27
N PHE A 354 -20.21 20.80 -30.06
CA PHE A 354 -20.50 20.05 -28.84
C PHE A 354 -22.00 20.00 -28.52
N GLY A 355 -22.75 21.07 -28.80
CA GLY A 355 -24.21 21.09 -28.66
C GLY A 355 -24.90 20.04 -29.53
N LYS A 356 -24.45 19.89 -30.79
CA LYS A 356 -24.93 18.83 -31.69
C LYS A 356 -24.61 17.45 -31.13
N TYR A 357 -23.38 17.22 -30.71
CA TYR A 357 -22.95 15.96 -30.08
C TYR A 357 -23.78 15.64 -28.83
N LYS A 358 -24.01 16.62 -27.95
CA LYS A 358 -24.82 16.48 -26.75
C LYS A 358 -26.24 16.04 -27.11
N ASN A 359 -26.86 16.69 -28.09
CA ASN A 359 -28.23 16.39 -28.49
C ASN A 359 -28.35 14.98 -29.09
N GLU A 360 -27.39 14.56 -29.91
CA GLU A 360 -27.32 13.18 -30.43
C GLU A 360 -27.21 12.16 -29.29
N MET A 361 -26.26 12.37 -28.35
CA MET A 361 -26.08 11.47 -27.20
C MET A 361 -27.35 11.37 -26.35
N ASN A 362 -27.93 12.50 -25.95
CA ASN A 362 -29.15 12.53 -25.14
C ASN A 362 -30.34 11.88 -25.88
N SER A 363 -30.45 12.07 -27.20
CA SER A 363 -31.54 11.49 -27.99
C SER A 363 -31.43 9.98 -28.11
N LYS A 364 -30.22 9.44 -28.23
CA LYS A 364 -29.97 8.00 -28.42
C LYS A 364 -29.96 7.24 -27.10
N ASN A 365 -29.48 7.86 -26.04
CA ASN A 365 -29.54 7.31 -24.70
C ASN A 365 -29.93 8.38 -23.65
N PRO A 366 -31.24 8.54 -23.38
CA PRO A 366 -31.73 9.51 -22.40
C PRO A 366 -31.29 9.26 -20.95
N SER A 367 -30.76 8.07 -20.60
CA SER A 367 -30.19 7.82 -19.27
C SER A 367 -28.78 8.40 -19.09
N ILE A 368 -28.15 8.87 -20.17
CA ILE A 368 -26.89 9.62 -20.12
C ILE A 368 -27.21 11.11 -20.18
N GLU A 369 -26.80 11.84 -19.16
CA GLU A 369 -27.19 13.24 -18.96
C GLU A 369 -25.97 14.15 -18.78
N LEU A 370 -25.91 15.26 -19.52
CA LEU A 370 -24.94 16.31 -19.26
C LEU A 370 -25.38 17.14 -18.05
N VAL A 371 -24.70 16.96 -16.92
CA VAL A 371 -24.98 17.67 -15.66
C VAL A 371 -24.30 19.04 -15.65
N GLY A 372 -23.02 19.10 -16.02
CA GLY A 372 -22.25 20.33 -15.97
C GLY A 372 -21.42 20.54 -17.22
N SER A 373 -21.28 21.80 -17.64
CA SER A 373 -20.46 22.17 -18.79
C SER A 373 -19.80 23.51 -18.53
N TRP A 374 -18.48 23.59 -18.67
CA TRP A 374 -17.72 24.79 -18.39
C TRP A 374 -16.59 25.04 -19.39
N THR A 375 -16.19 26.29 -19.52
CA THR A 375 -14.92 26.72 -20.12
C THR A 375 -13.92 27.16 -19.05
N CYS A 376 -12.62 27.00 -19.31
CA CYS A 376 -11.58 27.34 -18.36
C CYS A 376 -11.16 28.82 -18.46
N SER A 377 -11.47 29.59 -17.41
CA SER A 377 -11.09 31.01 -17.32
C SER A 377 -9.65 31.18 -16.83
N TYR A 378 -9.25 30.42 -15.80
CA TYR A 378 -7.86 30.41 -15.30
C TYR A 378 -7.36 28.99 -15.02
N GLY A 379 -6.21 28.63 -15.57
CA GLY A 379 -5.59 27.32 -15.42
C GLY A 379 -4.39 27.15 -16.34
N ARG A 380 -3.84 25.92 -16.43
CA ARG A 380 -2.70 25.62 -17.32
C ARG A 380 -3.03 25.79 -18.81
N THR A 381 -4.30 25.65 -19.19
CA THR A 381 -4.78 25.80 -20.57
C THR A 381 -6.10 26.55 -20.53
N ARG A 382 -6.17 27.71 -21.20
CA ARG A 382 -7.37 28.56 -21.23
C ARG A 382 -8.40 28.04 -22.25
N ASP A 383 -7.95 27.66 -23.44
CA ASP A 383 -8.81 27.12 -24.51
C ASP A 383 -9.18 25.65 -24.22
N GLN A 384 -9.96 25.46 -23.16
CA GLN A 384 -10.36 24.16 -22.65
C GLN A 384 -11.80 24.19 -22.16
N ALA A 385 -12.57 23.19 -22.57
CA ALA A 385 -13.89 22.90 -22.04
C ALA A 385 -13.86 21.62 -21.21
N ILE A 386 -14.66 21.60 -20.15
CA ILE A 386 -14.83 20.46 -19.25
C ILE A 386 -16.31 20.19 -19.12
N HIS A 387 -16.70 18.94 -19.32
CA HIS A 387 -18.08 18.49 -19.26
C HIS A 387 -18.17 17.35 -18.26
N LEU A 388 -19.21 17.38 -17.44
CA LEU A 388 -19.53 16.34 -16.47
C LEU A 388 -20.82 15.66 -16.92
N TRP A 389 -20.69 14.43 -17.38
CA TRP A 389 -21.81 13.56 -17.75
C TRP A 389 -22.15 12.62 -16.60
N ARG A 390 -23.43 12.32 -16.43
CA ARG A 390 -23.97 11.34 -15.47
C ARG A 390 -24.60 10.19 -16.25
N HIS A 391 -24.25 8.97 -15.85
CA HIS A 391 -24.72 7.71 -16.39
C HIS A 391 -25.66 7.09 -15.35
N ASN A 392 -26.97 7.21 -15.56
CA ASN A 392 -27.98 6.87 -14.56
C ASN A 392 -28.13 5.35 -14.33
N LYS A 393 -27.75 4.53 -15.31
CA LYS A 393 -27.70 3.06 -15.23
C LYS A 393 -26.29 2.51 -15.01
N GLY A 394 -25.39 3.33 -14.48
CA GLY A 394 -24.03 2.93 -14.16
C GLY A 394 -23.24 2.42 -15.36
N TYR A 395 -22.65 1.22 -15.26
CA TYR A 395 -21.82 0.66 -16.33
C TYR A 395 -22.61 0.26 -17.58
N GLU A 396 -23.92 -0.02 -17.49
CA GLU A 396 -24.73 -0.31 -18.68
C GLU A 396 -24.80 0.89 -19.63
N ASP A 397 -24.90 2.10 -19.08
CA ASP A 397 -24.86 3.35 -19.85
C ASP A 397 -23.46 3.59 -20.44
N VAL A 398 -22.39 3.21 -19.72
CA VAL A 398 -21.01 3.30 -20.24
C VAL A 398 -20.84 2.37 -21.44
N ASP A 399 -21.29 1.11 -21.34
CA ASP A 399 -21.25 0.15 -22.44
C ASP A 399 -22.11 0.60 -23.63
N SER A 400 -23.29 1.16 -23.34
CA SER A 400 -24.18 1.77 -24.34
C SER A 400 -23.49 2.92 -25.07
N SER A 401 -22.82 3.82 -24.35
CA SER A 401 -22.03 4.93 -24.93
C SER A 401 -20.93 4.42 -25.87
N ILE A 402 -20.15 3.42 -25.43
CA ILE A 402 -19.11 2.78 -26.26
C ILE A 402 -19.72 2.18 -27.53
N ALA A 403 -20.84 1.47 -27.41
CA ALA A 403 -21.53 0.86 -28.55
C ALA A 403 -22.08 1.90 -29.54
N LEU A 404 -22.66 2.99 -29.03
CA LEU A 404 -23.19 4.10 -29.83
C LEU A 404 -22.07 4.79 -30.63
N HIS A 405 -20.92 5.07 -30.01
CA HIS A 405 -19.74 5.58 -30.73
C HIS A 405 -19.25 4.61 -31.82
N GLY A 406 -19.41 3.30 -31.63
CA GLY A 406 -19.04 2.31 -32.64
C GLY A 406 -20.03 2.19 -33.80
N LYS A 407 -21.34 2.31 -33.53
CA LYS A 407 -22.40 1.88 -34.46
C LYS A 407 -23.23 3.02 -35.04
N ASP A 408 -23.46 4.10 -34.30
CA ASP A 408 -24.35 5.19 -34.74
C ASP A 408 -23.58 6.22 -35.60
N SER A 409 -24.05 6.45 -36.83
CA SER A 409 -23.42 7.40 -37.75
C SER A 409 -23.62 8.87 -37.34
N GLY A 410 -24.73 9.21 -36.68
CA GLY A 410 -25.01 10.57 -36.21
C GLY A 410 -24.08 10.96 -35.08
N ILE A 411 -23.95 10.11 -34.05
CA ILE A 411 -23.02 10.32 -32.93
C ILE A 411 -21.58 10.40 -33.44
N ARG A 412 -21.16 9.50 -34.34
CA ARG A 412 -19.80 9.56 -34.92
C ARG A 412 -19.56 10.83 -35.72
N ALA A 413 -20.53 11.27 -36.52
CA ALA A 413 -20.39 12.51 -37.29
C ALA A 413 -20.26 13.73 -36.36
N ALA A 414 -21.12 13.82 -35.34
CA ALA A 414 -21.09 14.91 -34.37
C ALA A 414 -19.81 14.88 -33.51
N ASP A 415 -19.34 13.71 -33.06
CA ASP A 415 -18.06 13.58 -32.34
C ASP A 415 -16.88 13.97 -33.22
N ASN A 416 -16.90 13.62 -34.51
CA ASN A 416 -15.85 14.02 -35.46
C ASN A 416 -15.80 15.54 -35.66
N ASP A 417 -16.95 16.22 -35.70
CA ASP A 417 -17.01 17.68 -35.80
C ASP A 417 -16.40 18.34 -34.55
N VAL A 418 -16.67 17.79 -33.36
CA VAL A 418 -16.00 18.22 -32.11
C VAL A 418 -14.49 17.94 -32.20
N ALA A 419 -14.11 16.73 -32.61
CA ALA A 419 -12.72 16.29 -32.69
C ALA A 419 -11.87 17.18 -33.61
N ARG A 420 -12.42 17.59 -34.76
CA ARG A 420 -11.77 18.47 -35.73
C ARG A 420 -11.37 19.80 -35.13
N LEU A 421 -12.06 20.28 -34.09
CA LEU A 421 -11.79 21.56 -33.42
C LEU A 421 -10.87 21.41 -32.20
N CYS A 422 -10.51 20.19 -31.80
CA CYS A 422 -9.70 19.91 -30.62
C CYS A 422 -8.27 19.47 -30.97
N GLY A 423 -7.29 20.00 -30.24
CA GLY A 423 -5.91 19.50 -30.26
C GLY A 423 -5.68 18.32 -29.29
N ARG A 424 -6.52 18.20 -28.26
CA ARG A 424 -6.48 17.10 -27.29
C ARG A 424 -7.85 16.85 -26.69
N ARG A 425 -8.21 15.58 -26.51
CA ARG A 425 -9.42 15.15 -25.80
C ARG A 425 -9.04 14.13 -24.73
N LYS A 426 -9.77 14.11 -23.60
CA LYS A 426 -9.55 13.20 -22.48
C LYS A 426 -10.89 12.89 -21.82
N ASN A 427 -11.18 11.60 -21.66
CA ASN A 427 -12.35 11.14 -20.91
C ASN A 427 -11.87 10.33 -19.69
N LEU A 428 -12.54 10.51 -18.55
CA LEU A 428 -12.33 9.69 -17.36
C LEU A 428 -13.68 9.28 -16.80
N ILE A 429 -13.81 8.01 -16.46
CA ILE A 429 -14.95 7.51 -15.70
C ILE A 429 -14.62 7.60 -14.21
N VAL A 430 -15.53 8.18 -13.44
CA VAL A 430 -15.38 8.47 -12.01
C VAL A 430 -16.66 8.09 -11.24
N LYS A 431 -16.54 7.87 -9.93
CA LYS A 431 -17.69 7.77 -9.01
C LYS A 431 -17.70 8.93 -8.03
N SER A 432 -18.88 9.32 -7.56
CA SER A 432 -19.02 10.30 -6.48
C SER A 432 -18.68 9.67 -5.12
N PHE A 433 -18.02 10.43 -4.24
CA PHE A 433 -17.86 10.01 -2.85
C PHE A 433 -19.22 9.99 -2.13
N SER A 434 -19.46 9.01 -1.28
CA SER A 434 -20.74 8.86 -0.57
C SER A 434 -21.01 9.95 0.47
N TYR A 435 -19.98 10.68 0.93
CA TYR A 435 -20.14 11.88 1.77
C TYR A 435 -20.30 13.16 0.97
N TRP A 436 -20.25 13.11 -0.36
CA TRP A 436 -20.51 14.28 -1.19
C TRP A 436 -22.00 14.34 -1.55
N ARG A 437 -22.52 15.56 -1.70
CA ARG A 437 -23.85 15.75 -2.26
C ARG A 437 -23.78 15.56 -3.78
N GLU A 438 -24.91 15.21 -4.37
CA GLU A 438 -25.06 15.22 -5.82
C GLU A 438 -24.99 16.68 -6.32
N PRO A 439 -24.46 16.93 -7.54
CA PRO A 439 -24.40 18.29 -8.07
C PRO A 439 -25.79 18.91 -8.24
N GLU A 440 -25.99 20.08 -7.64
CA GLU A 440 -27.22 20.87 -7.69
C GLU A 440 -26.98 22.22 -8.37
N GLN A 441 -28.03 22.78 -8.96
CA GLN A 441 -28.02 24.08 -9.62
C GLN A 441 -27.60 25.20 -8.66
N ARG A 442 -26.78 26.14 -9.15
CA ARG A 442 -26.35 27.32 -8.41
C ARG A 442 -26.97 28.56 -9.02
N PRO A 443 -27.11 29.66 -8.25
CA PRO A 443 -27.57 30.92 -8.84
C PRO A 443 -26.68 31.36 -10.02
N PRO A 444 -27.23 32.14 -10.97
CA PRO A 444 -26.47 32.62 -12.13
C PRO A 444 -25.16 33.33 -11.76
N ASN A 445 -24.19 33.29 -12.67
CA ASN A 445 -22.88 33.95 -12.57
C ASN A 445 -21.90 33.39 -11.52
N HIS A 446 -22.16 32.21 -10.95
CA HIS A 446 -21.18 31.57 -10.07
C HIS A 446 -19.89 31.20 -10.82
N VAL A 447 -18.75 31.40 -10.18
CA VAL A 447 -17.44 30.89 -10.61
C VAL A 447 -17.18 29.53 -9.98
N TYR A 448 -16.63 28.62 -10.77
CA TYR A 448 -16.38 27.25 -10.36
C TYR A 448 -14.87 27.00 -10.16
N ASP A 449 -14.47 26.31 -9.10
CA ASP A 449 -13.09 25.86 -8.87
C ASP A 449 -13.04 24.34 -8.96
N LEU A 450 -12.51 23.82 -10.08
CA LEU A 450 -12.24 22.40 -10.25
C LEU A 450 -10.83 22.09 -9.77
N ARG A 451 -10.74 21.34 -8.67
CA ARG A 451 -9.47 20.85 -8.13
C ARG A 451 -9.28 19.39 -8.47
N SER A 452 -8.09 19.05 -8.93
CA SER A 452 -7.68 17.67 -9.17
C SER A 452 -6.47 17.32 -8.32
N TYR A 453 -6.52 16.16 -7.68
CA TYR A 453 -5.48 15.63 -6.81
C TYR A 453 -5.02 14.28 -7.37
N VAL A 454 -3.73 14.16 -7.67
CA VAL A 454 -3.08 12.86 -7.91
C VAL A 454 -2.55 12.40 -6.56
N LEU A 455 -3.14 11.35 -6.02
CA LEU A 455 -2.77 10.79 -4.74
C LEU A 455 -1.59 9.82 -4.87
N GLN A 456 -0.94 9.56 -3.75
CA GLN A 456 0.00 8.45 -3.66
C GLN A 456 -0.76 7.12 -3.82
N PRO A 457 -0.23 6.12 -4.56
CA PRO A 457 -0.86 4.81 -4.65
C PRO A 457 -1.09 4.23 -3.24
N GLY A 458 -2.28 3.65 -3.03
CA GLY A 458 -2.71 3.10 -1.74
C GLY A 458 -3.40 4.09 -0.80
N THR A 459 -3.24 5.41 -0.96
CA THR A 459 -3.70 6.40 0.04
C THR A 459 -5.11 6.96 -0.18
N MET A 460 -5.86 6.42 -1.17
CA MET A 460 -7.19 6.95 -1.51
C MET A 460 -8.18 6.86 -0.35
N ILE A 461 -8.16 5.77 0.42
CA ILE A 461 -9.09 5.59 1.53
C ILE A 461 -8.74 6.52 2.69
N ASP A 462 -7.45 6.65 3.04
CA ASP A 462 -7.01 7.57 4.11
C ASP A 462 -7.36 9.02 3.75
N TRP A 463 -7.09 9.40 2.51
CA TRP A 463 -7.42 10.72 1.99
C TRP A 463 -8.93 10.97 2.02
N ALA A 464 -9.74 9.99 1.58
CA ALA A 464 -11.20 10.10 1.59
C ALA A 464 -11.77 10.13 3.02
N SER A 465 -11.21 9.37 3.95
CA SER A 465 -11.60 9.34 5.35
C SER A 465 -11.33 10.68 6.04
N ALA A 466 -10.18 11.29 5.77
CA ALA A 466 -9.88 12.62 6.26
C ALA A 466 -10.83 13.68 5.67
N TRP A 467 -11.14 13.59 4.37
CA TRP A 467 -12.09 14.50 3.72
C TRP A 467 -13.54 14.30 4.13
N ALA A 468 -13.97 13.09 4.52
CA ALA A 468 -15.31 12.84 5.05
C ALA A 468 -15.60 13.70 6.30
N LYS A 469 -14.57 13.93 7.13
CA LYS A 469 -14.62 14.87 8.25
C LYS A 469 -14.45 16.31 7.77
N GLY A 470 -13.44 16.53 6.93
CA GLY A 470 -13.06 17.84 6.39
C GLY A 470 -14.18 18.60 5.67
N ILE A 471 -15.04 17.89 4.94
CA ILE A 471 -16.10 18.49 4.14
C ILE A 471 -17.14 19.23 5.00
N GLN A 472 -17.34 18.81 6.26
CA GLN A 472 -18.31 19.46 7.16
C GLN A 472 -17.93 20.92 7.44
N TYR A 473 -16.64 21.23 7.57
CA TYR A 473 -16.17 22.61 7.77
C TYR A 473 -16.42 23.52 6.56
N ARG A 474 -16.59 22.92 5.37
CA ARG A 474 -16.75 23.64 4.10
C ARG A 474 -18.21 23.76 3.66
N ARG A 475 -19.10 22.91 4.15
CA ARG A 475 -20.51 22.85 3.74
C ARG A 475 -21.34 24.08 4.12
N GLU A 476 -21.01 24.76 5.21
CA GLU A 476 -21.78 25.94 5.66
C GLU A 476 -21.85 27.05 4.60
N ALA A 477 -20.82 27.17 3.77
CA ALA A 477 -20.78 28.16 2.69
C ALA A 477 -21.48 27.68 1.40
N ASN A 478 -22.12 26.50 1.41
CA ASN A 478 -22.80 25.88 0.27
C ASN A 478 -21.92 25.81 -1.01
N GLN A 479 -20.61 25.71 -0.82
CA GLN A 479 -19.62 25.75 -1.90
C GLN A 479 -19.38 24.39 -2.55
N ASP A 480 -19.78 23.28 -1.92
CA ASP A 480 -19.52 21.91 -2.38
C ASP A 480 -20.47 21.48 -3.49
N VAL A 481 -19.97 21.36 -4.72
CA VAL A 481 -20.76 20.94 -5.89
C VAL A 481 -20.62 19.44 -6.14
N GLY A 482 -19.40 18.90 -6.10
CA GLY A 482 -19.19 17.49 -6.41
C GLY A 482 -17.80 17.01 -6.01
N GLY A 483 -17.69 15.76 -5.58
CA GLY A 483 -16.44 15.12 -5.19
C GLY A 483 -16.37 13.73 -5.78
N PHE A 484 -15.35 13.46 -6.59
CA PHE A 484 -15.29 12.28 -7.44
C PHE A 484 -13.93 11.61 -7.42
N PHE A 485 -13.88 10.30 -7.62
CA PHE A 485 -12.63 9.53 -7.73
C PHE A 485 -12.62 8.64 -8.97
N ALA A 486 -11.46 8.53 -9.62
CA ALA A 486 -11.31 7.81 -10.88
C ALA A 486 -11.54 6.29 -10.73
N GLN A 487 -12.27 5.73 -11.69
CA GLN A 487 -12.45 4.29 -11.90
C GLN A 487 -11.69 3.80 -13.14
N VAL A 488 -11.68 4.61 -14.21
CA VAL A 488 -11.03 4.30 -15.48
C VAL A 488 -10.21 5.50 -15.95
N GLY A 489 -9.02 5.22 -16.48
CA GLY A 489 -8.03 6.22 -16.90
C GLY A 489 -6.87 6.28 -15.92
N GLN A 490 -6.49 7.49 -15.49
CA GLN A 490 -5.42 7.66 -14.49
C GLN A 490 -5.99 7.37 -13.09
N LEU A 491 -5.59 6.24 -12.51
CA LEU A 491 -5.98 5.82 -11.17
C LEU A 491 -5.35 6.73 -10.08
N TYR A 492 -5.92 6.68 -8.88
CA TYR A 492 -5.55 7.54 -7.75
C TYR A 492 -5.73 9.04 -8.02
N VAL A 493 -6.66 9.41 -8.90
CA VAL A 493 -7.04 10.80 -9.15
C VAL A 493 -8.38 11.10 -8.52
N VAL A 494 -8.44 12.22 -7.80
CA VAL A 494 -9.64 12.75 -7.16
C VAL A 494 -9.95 14.14 -7.71
N TYR A 495 -11.23 14.44 -7.87
CA TYR A 495 -11.75 15.73 -8.31
C TYR A 495 -12.68 16.32 -7.26
N HIS A 496 -12.50 17.60 -6.95
CA HIS A 496 -13.50 18.40 -6.24
C HIS A 496 -13.96 19.54 -7.13
N ILE A 497 -15.27 19.77 -7.19
CA ILE A 497 -15.89 20.92 -7.82
C ILE A 497 -16.46 21.79 -6.71
N TRP A 498 -16.06 23.05 -6.70
CA TRP A 498 -16.59 24.08 -5.81
C TRP A 498 -17.26 25.19 -6.60
N ALA A 499 -18.30 25.82 -6.05
CA ALA A 499 -18.93 27.00 -6.64
C ALA A 499 -18.91 28.17 -5.66
N TYR A 500 -18.73 29.38 -6.19
CA TYR A 500 -18.69 30.62 -5.45
C TYR A 500 -19.39 31.73 -6.23
N PRO A 501 -20.07 32.70 -5.58
CA PRO A 501 -20.66 33.83 -6.28
C PRO A 501 -19.63 34.65 -7.07
N SER A 502 -18.41 34.80 -6.53
CA SER A 502 -17.29 35.47 -7.20
C SER A 502 -15.93 34.94 -6.75
N MET A 503 -14.85 35.40 -7.39
CA MET A 503 -13.49 35.11 -6.95
C MET A 503 -13.13 35.80 -5.61
N SER A 504 -13.78 36.91 -5.28
CA SER A 504 -13.63 37.57 -3.97
C SER A 504 -14.27 36.70 -2.89
N ASP A 505 -15.51 36.25 -3.09
CA ASP A 505 -16.21 35.36 -2.14
C ASP A 505 -15.46 34.04 -1.94
N ARG A 506 -14.83 33.52 -3.00
CA ARG A 506 -13.95 32.35 -2.89
C ARG A 506 -12.78 32.60 -1.93
N ASN A 507 -12.16 33.77 -2.00
CA ASN A 507 -11.05 34.12 -1.12
C ASN A 507 -11.53 34.22 0.34
N ASP A 508 -12.61 34.95 0.57
CA ASP A 508 -13.17 35.19 1.90
C ASP A 508 -13.66 33.88 2.55
N THR A 509 -14.35 33.04 1.78
CA THR A 509 -14.78 31.70 2.22
C THR A 509 -13.59 30.82 2.60
N ARG A 510 -12.48 30.89 1.87
CA ARG A 510 -11.28 30.11 2.18
C ARG A 510 -10.58 30.60 3.43
N HIS A 511 -10.47 31.92 3.65
CA HIS A 511 -9.94 32.48 4.88
C HIS A 511 -10.80 32.13 6.08
N ALA A 512 -12.13 32.26 5.96
CA ALA A 512 -13.06 31.85 7.00
C ALA A 512 -12.94 30.36 7.34
N THR A 513 -12.73 29.49 6.33
CA THR A 513 -12.51 28.04 6.57
C THR A 513 -11.22 27.79 7.36
N TRP A 514 -10.14 28.52 7.08
CA TRP A 514 -8.86 28.37 7.79
C TRP A 514 -8.91 28.76 9.26
N ALA A 515 -9.83 29.65 9.63
CA ALA A 515 -10.04 30.05 11.02
C ALA A 515 -10.81 29.00 11.85
N LYS A 516 -11.38 27.95 11.23
CA LYS A 516 -12.18 26.94 11.92
C LYS A 516 -11.28 25.90 12.63
N PRO A 517 -11.45 25.68 13.95
CA PRO A 517 -10.72 24.63 14.68
C PRO A 517 -10.98 23.24 14.09
N GLY A 518 -9.91 22.48 13.79
CA GLY A 518 -9.98 21.13 13.21
C GLY A 518 -9.86 21.07 11.68
N TRP A 519 -9.96 22.21 10.99
CA TRP A 519 -9.65 22.26 9.55
C TRP A 519 -8.16 22.05 9.28
N ASP A 520 -7.30 22.57 10.15
CA ASP A 520 -5.84 22.36 10.15
C ASP A 520 -5.47 20.88 10.20
N ALA A 521 -6.14 20.09 11.04
CA ALA A 521 -5.95 18.64 11.11
C ALA A 521 -6.37 17.94 9.81
N THR A 522 -7.45 18.39 9.15
CA THR A 522 -7.85 17.86 7.84
C THR A 522 -6.76 18.11 6.79
N VAL A 523 -6.17 19.31 6.79
CA VAL A 523 -5.09 19.66 5.86
C VAL A 523 -3.84 18.83 6.16
N ALA A 524 -3.44 18.71 7.43
CA ALA A 524 -2.28 17.92 7.85
C ALA A 524 -2.40 16.44 7.45
N ASN A 525 -3.61 15.88 7.48
CA ASN A 525 -3.86 14.48 7.13
C ASN A 525 -4.05 14.23 5.63
N THR A 526 -4.33 15.26 4.83
CA THR A 526 -4.64 15.09 3.39
C THR A 526 -3.51 15.55 2.48
N VAL A 527 -2.78 16.62 2.83
CA VAL A 527 -1.71 17.19 2.01
C VAL A 527 -0.55 16.23 1.77
N PRO A 528 -0.01 15.52 2.79
CA PRO A 528 1.10 14.59 2.58
C PRO A 528 0.77 13.45 1.61
N LEU A 529 -0.50 13.09 1.47
CA LEU A 529 -0.97 12.00 0.61
C LEU A 529 -1.07 12.39 -0.87
N ILE A 530 -0.84 13.66 -1.23
CA ILE A 530 -1.00 14.20 -2.58
C ILE A 530 0.37 14.27 -3.27
N LYS A 531 0.51 13.62 -4.45
CA LYS A 531 1.68 13.76 -5.34
C LYS A 531 1.63 15.03 -6.18
N LYS A 532 0.44 15.38 -6.67
CA LYS A 532 0.23 16.56 -7.52
C LYS A 532 -1.15 17.15 -7.27
N MET A 533 -1.23 18.46 -7.17
CA MET A 533 -2.49 19.19 -7.05
C MET A 533 -2.58 20.23 -8.15
N GLN A 534 -3.76 20.40 -8.74
CA GLN A 534 -4.07 21.46 -9.68
C GLN A 534 -5.45 22.04 -9.38
N SER A 535 -5.63 23.33 -9.65
CA SER A 535 -6.91 24.05 -9.58
C SER A 535 -7.14 24.76 -10.91
N LYS A 536 -8.40 24.80 -11.35
CA LYS A 536 -8.86 25.53 -12.52
C LYS A 536 -10.09 26.34 -12.15
N ILE A 537 -10.10 27.61 -12.53
CA ILE A 537 -11.30 28.46 -12.43
C ILE A 537 -12.07 28.33 -13.72
N LEU A 538 -13.33 27.95 -13.59
CA LEU A 538 -14.24 27.60 -14.67
C LEU A 538 -15.45 28.54 -14.66
N THR A 539 -15.96 28.82 -15.86
CA THR A 539 -17.21 29.56 -16.08
C THR A 539 -18.19 28.63 -16.78
N PRO A 540 -19.46 28.53 -16.33
CA PRO A 540 -20.41 27.63 -16.97
C PRO A 540 -20.68 28.04 -18.42
N THR A 541 -21.00 27.07 -19.26
CA THR A 541 -21.49 27.31 -20.62
C THR A 541 -23.02 27.28 -20.63
N ARG A 542 -23.62 27.72 -21.74
CA ARG A 542 -25.07 27.61 -22.01
C ARG A 542 -25.66 26.19 -21.96
N TYR A 543 -24.83 25.15 -21.82
CA TYR A 543 -25.29 23.76 -21.69
C TYR A 543 -25.19 23.20 -20.28
N SER A 544 -24.60 23.95 -19.34
CA SER A 544 -24.49 23.53 -17.95
C SER A 544 -25.87 23.55 -17.29
N GLN A 545 -26.22 22.51 -16.54
CA GLN A 545 -27.41 22.53 -15.68
C GLN A 545 -27.12 23.05 -14.28
N LEU A 546 -25.85 23.36 -13.99
CA LEU A 546 -25.40 23.82 -12.68
C LEU A 546 -25.45 25.36 -12.55
N GLU A 547 -26.03 26.06 -13.52
CA GLU A 547 -26.25 27.52 -13.49
C GLU A 547 -27.74 27.85 -13.59
#